data_AF-A0AAU5MH96-F1
#
_entry.id   AF-A0AAU5MH96-F1
#
_cell.length_a   1.000
_cell.length_b   1.000
_cell.length_c   1.000
_cell.angle_alpha   90.00
_cell.angle_beta   90.00
_cell.angle_gamma   90.00
#
_symmetry.space_group_name_H-M   'P 1'
#
loop_
_entity.id
_entity.type
_entity.pdbx_description
1 polymer ?
#
loop_
_entity_poly.entity_id
_entity_poly.type
_entity_poly.pdbx_seq_one_letter_code
_entity_poly.pdbx_strand_id
1 'polypeptide(L)'
;MRRAVGLVLAAFLLVSCGGSGERPSGSSTRTPASVPSVTATVPSATRTPERADKSAATTSTSTEPETSRTTKTQTETETTGATKTETTRATETRKATQTETTTATRTASVVPSAATTASTQPTSAETGGAPTWLWWVLGAIVVALAVGIPLLIRSRRRQAWRDDLASGEDEVAWFARGLIPELRRQPSPEQAAGAWNVESSRVVTAEDKLTALERSAPDEAAGTRARTLRDAVRAARGDIENLLATATPITMPSDLDAVSARLEQALGQPRPEAATPPGPPGPR
;
A
#
# COMPACT_ATOMS: atom_id res chain seq x y z
N MET A 1 14.96 -0.16 24.66
CA MET A 1 15.82 -1.35 24.81
C MET A 1 15.26 -2.30 25.88
N ARG A 2 14.15 -3.01 25.60
CA ARG A 2 13.56 -4.03 26.50
C ARG A 2 12.79 -5.13 25.73
N ARG A 3 13.24 -5.50 24.52
CA ARG A 3 12.57 -6.52 23.69
C ARG A 3 13.53 -7.54 23.07
N ALA A 4 14.61 -7.88 23.78
CA ALA A 4 15.60 -8.86 23.31
C ALA A 4 15.78 -10.09 24.22
N VAL A 5 14.92 -10.28 25.24
CA VAL A 5 15.05 -11.41 26.18
C VAL A 5 13.98 -12.51 25.96
N GLY A 6 13.00 -12.29 25.09
CA GLY A 6 11.85 -13.20 24.95
C GLY A 6 12.03 -14.42 24.04
N LEU A 7 13.12 -14.52 23.27
CA LEU A 7 13.23 -15.53 22.19
C LEU A 7 14.13 -16.74 22.50
N VAL A 8 14.77 -16.77 23.67
CA VAL A 8 15.56 -17.93 24.12
C VAL A 8 14.75 -18.88 25.01
N LEU A 9 13.59 -18.46 25.53
CA LEU A 9 12.77 -19.29 26.43
C LEU A 9 11.77 -20.23 25.71
N ALA A 10 11.61 -20.12 24.39
CA ALA A 10 10.61 -20.91 23.65
C ALA A 10 11.12 -22.28 23.17
N ALA A 11 12.44 -22.52 23.17
CA ALA A 11 13.01 -23.79 22.71
C ALA A 11 13.17 -24.86 23.81
N PHE A 12 12.93 -24.51 25.09
CA PHE A 12 13.09 -25.44 26.23
C PHE A 12 11.76 -26.02 26.77
N LEU A 13 10.61 -25.74 26.14
CA LEU A 13 9.29 -26.18 26.62
C LEU A 13 8.69 -27.39 25.89
N LEU A 14 9.43 -28.07 25.00
CA LEU A 14 8.93 -29.27 24.29
C LEU A 14 9.30 -30.60 24.95
N VAL A 15 9.95 -30.59 26.10
CA VAL A 15 10.18 -31.77 26.95
C VAL A 15 9.77 -31.39 28.36
N SER A 16 8.49 -31.61 28.68
CA SER A 16 8.00 -32.03 30.01
C SER A 16 6.50 -31.68 30.15
N CYS A 17 5.79 -32.60 30.80
CA CYS A 17 4.45 -32.46 31.36
C CYS A 17 3.25 -32.70 30.44
N GLY A 18 2.91 -33.99 30.29
CA GLY A 18 1.52 -34.40 30.41
C GLY A 18 1.02 -34.09 31.82
N GLY A 19 -0.16 -33.48 31.92
CA GLY A 19 -0.75 -33.05 33.18
C GLY A 19 -2.17 -32.55 32.97
N SER A 20 -3.11 -33.47 33.09
CA SER A 20 -4.53 -33.24 33.34
C SER A 20 -4.75 -32.28 34.51
N GLY A 21 -5.68 -31.32 34.36
CA GLY A 21 -6.20 -30.59 35.52
C GLY A 21 -7.03 -29.34 35.23
N GLU A 22 -8.30 -29.43 35.60
CA GLU A 22 -9.27 -28.41 36.03
C GLU A 22 -9.52 -27.11 35.23
N ARG A 23 -10.80 -26.98 34.83
CA ARG A 23 -11.47 -25.73 34.44
C ARG A 23 -11.65 -24.82 35.66
N PRO A 24 -11.25 -23.54 35.61
CA PRO A 24 -11.83 -22.53 36.48
C PRO A 24 -13.07 -21.91 35.81
N SER A 25 -14.22 -22.10 36.44
CA SER A 25 -15.42 -21.27 36.24
C SER A 25 -15.10 -19.83 36.66
N GLY A 26 -14.74 -19.01 35.68
CA GLY A 26 -14.65 -17.55 35.83
C GLY A 26 -16.05 -16.94 35.72
N SER A 27 -16.63 -16.58 36.87
CA SER A 27 -17.83 -15.75 36.95
C SER A 27 -17.55 -14.40 36.28
N SER A 28 -18.16 -14.16 35.11
CA SER A 28 -18.11 -12.84 34.46
C SER A 28 -19.10 -11.90 35.15
N THR A 29 -18.61 -11.11 36.11
CA THR A 29 -19.29 -9.91 36.59
C THR A 29 -19.32 -8.90 35.45
N ARG A 30 -20.45 -8.85 34.74
CA ARG A 30 -20.73 -7.88 33.68
C ARG A 30 -21.10 -6.55 34.33
N THR A 31 -20.16 -5.62 34.41
CA THR A 31 -20.45 -4.20 34.73
C THR A 31 -21.10 -3.56 33.50
N PRO A 32 -22.35 -3.04 33.57
CA PRO A 32 -22.89 -2.25 32.47
C PRO A 32 -22.20 -0.88 32.46
N ALA A 33 -21.42 -0.61 31.41
CA ALA A 33 -20.96 0.74 31.11
C ALA A 33 -22.17 1.60 30.74
N SER A 34 -22.33 2.69 31.48
CA SER A 34 -23.33 3.73 31.29
C SER A 34 -23.20 4.35 29.89
N VAL A 35 -24.22 4.15 29.07
CA VAL A 35 -24.41 4.86 27.80
C VAL A 35 -25.02 6.23 28.14
N PRO A 36 -24.44 7.36 27.71
CA PRO A 36 -25.19 8.61 27.74
C PRO A 36 -26.32 8.51 26.72
N SER A 37 -27.55 8.43 27.24
CA SER A 37 -28.78 8.59 26.47
C SER A 37 -28.83 10.03 25.96
N VAL A 38 -28.49 10.25 24.69
CA VAL A 38 -28.76 11.52 24.03
C VAL A 38 -30.24 11.51 23.68
N THR A 39 -31.02 12.18 24.51
CA THR A 39 -32.43 12.51 24.28
C THR A 39 -32.56 13.23 22.94
N ALA A 40 -33.17 12.55 21.96
CA ALA A 40 -33.67 13.19 20.76
C ALA A 40 -34.91 14.03 21.15
N THR A 41 -34.72 15.33 21.36
CA THR A 41 -35.84 16.27 21.49
C THR A 41 -36.44 16.47 20.11
N VAL A 42 -37.53 15.75 19.84
CA VAL A 42 -38.47 16.04 18.75
C VAL A 42 -39.18 17.35 19.10
N PRO A 43 -39.14 18.41 18.27
CA PRO A 43 -40.07 19.51 18.45
C PRO A 43 -41.47 19.02 18.07
N SER A 44 -42.27 18.70 19.09
CA SER A 44 -43.72 18.57 18.96
C SER A 44 -44.27 19.97 18.69
N ALA A 45 -44.79 20.20 17.48
CA ALA A 45 -45.49 21.42 17.13
C ALA A 45 -46.81 21.49 17.89
N THR A 46 -46.76 22.07 19.10
CA THR A 46 -47.93 22.39 19.90
C THR A 46 -48.71 23.50 19.19
N ARG A 47 -49.84 23.12 18.60
CA ARG A 47 -50.95 24.03 18.28
C ARG A 47 -51.46 24.66 19.58
N THR A 48 -51.54 25.98 19.62
CA THR A 48 -52.46 26.70 20.50
C THR A 48 -53.34 27.60 19.63
N PRO A 49 -54.67 27.62 19.85
CA PRO A 49 -55.60 28.38 19.04
C PRO A 49 -55.76 29.80 19.61
N GLU A 50 -55.78 30.82 18.74
CA GLU A 50 -56.44 32.08 19.06
C GLU A 50 -57.18 32.63 17.84
N ARG A 51 -58.32 33.23 18.14
CA ARG A 51 -59.51 33.39 17.31
C ARG A 51 -59.67 34.84 16.88
N ALA A 52 -59.98 35.00 15.59
CA ALA A 52 -60.70 36.10 14.93
C ALA A 52 -60.05 37.50 14.87
N ASP A 53 -59.80 38.00 13.65
CA ASP A 53 -60.79 38.88 13.01
C ASP A 53 -60.58 39.04 11.47
N LYS A 54 -61.69 38.80 10.75
CA LYS A 54 -62.27 39.59 9.63
C LYS A 54 -61.59 39.75 8.25
N SER A 55 -62.27 39.17 7.24
CA SER A 55 -62.48 39.65 5.83
C SER A 55 -61.27 39.73 4.88
N ALA A 56 -61.29 39.35 3.58
CA ALA A 56 -62.37 39.08 2.62
C ALA A 56 -61.85 38.32 1.37
N ALA A 57 -62.81 37.72 0.63
CA ALA A 57 -62.84 37.41 -0.82
C ALA A 57 -61.89 36.32 -1.39
N THR A 58 -62.42 35.15 -1.79
CA THR A 58 -62.82 34.76 -3.18
C THR A 58 -61.63 34.77 -4.16
N THR A 59 -61.14 33.64 -4.69
CA THR A 59 -61.70 32.98 -5.89
C THR A 59 -60.98 31.64 -6.12
N SER A 60 -61.75 30.59 -6.42
CA SER A 60 -61.29 29.30 -6.91
C SER A 60 -60.92 29.38 -8.39
N THR A 61 -59.72 28.93 -8.77
CA THR A 61 -59.44 28.55 -10.17
C THR A 61 -58.73 27.21 -10.19
N SER A 62 -59.49 26.21 -10.64
CA SER A 62 -59.05 24.93 -11.14
C SER A 62 -58.31 25.14 -12.46
N THR A 63 -57.14 24.51 -12.62
CA THR A 63 -56.53 24.29 -13.94
C THR A 63 -55.75 22.99 -13.89
N GLU A 64 -56.39 21.92 -14.35
CA GLU A 64 -55.73 20.84 -15.08
C GLU A 64 -55.51 21.34 -16.53
N PRO A 65 -54.42 20.95 -17.20
CA PRO A 65 -54.62 19.93 -18.22
C PRO A 65 -53.47 18.92 -18.40
N GLU A 66 -53.90 17.68 -18.67
CA GLU A 66 -53.51 16.79 -19.77
C GLU A 66 -52.05 16.71 -20.26
N THR A 67 -51.49 15.51 -20.06
CA THR A 67 -50.92 14.62 -21.10
C THR A 67 -50.38 15.25 -22.39
N SER A 68 -49.08 15.09 -22.62
CA SER A 68 -48.55 14.73 -23.95
C SER A 68 -47.28 13.88 -23.85
N ARG A 69 -47.47 12.61 -24.20
CA ARG A 69 -46.47 11.62 -24.61
C ARG A 69 -45.68 12.16 -25.81
N THR A 70 -44.36 12.16 -25.74
CA THR A 70 -43.53 12.14 -26.96
C THR A 70 -42.41 11.12 -26.81
N THR A 71 -42.54 10.09 -27.63
CA THR A 71 -41.61 8.99 -27.89
C THR A 71 -40.64 9.41 -29.02
N LYS A 72 -39.45 8.77 -29.05
CA LYS A 72 -38.38 8.75 -30.08
C LYS A 72 -37.31 9.83 -29.86
N THR A 73 -36.00 9.55 -29.88
CA THR A 73 -35.23 8.63 -30.73
C THR A 73 -33.92 8.24 -30.03
N GLN A 74 -33.68 6.94 -29.85
CA GLN A 74 -32.31 6.40 -29.66
C GLN A 74 -31.57 6.56 -30.98
N THR A 75 -30.48 7.33 -30.99
CA THR A 75 -29.51 7.30 -32.08
C THR A 75 -28.39 6.38 -31.64
N GLU A 76 -28.53 5.12 -32.03
CA GLU A 76 -27.47 4.13 -32.05
C GLU A 76 -26.54 4.52 -33.21
N THR A 77 -25.38 5.09 -32.88
CA THR A 77 -24.28 5.23 -33.87
C THR A 77 -23.40 4.02 -33.74
N GLU A 78 -23.75 2.99 -34.51
CA GLU A 78 -22.82 1.94 -34.91
C GLU A 78 -21.83 2.58 -35.90
N THR A 79 -20.56 2.68 -35.52
CA THR A 79 -19.48 2.96 -36.49
C THR A 79 -18.29 2.09 -36.18
N THR A 80 -18.12 1.15 -37.10
CA THR A 80 -17.03 0.23 -37.35
C THR A 80 -15.66 0.92 -37.28
N GLY A 81 -14.73 0.34 -36.52
CA GLY A 81 -13.37 0.82 -36.43
C GLY A 81 -12.45 -0.15 -35.69
N ALA A 82 -12.41 -1.41 -36.13
CA ALA A 82 -11.42 -2.38 -35.68
C ALA A 82 -10.02 -1.94 -36.14
N THR A 83 -9.28 -1.22 -35.30
CA THR A 83 -7.83 -1.06 -35.46
C THR A 83 -7.14 -2.12 -34.63
N LYS A 84 -6.79 -3.21 -35.31
CA LYS A 84 -5.95 -4.29 -34.80
C LYS A 84 -4.51 -3.80 -34.78
N THR A 85 -4.02 -3.31 -33.65
CA THR A 85 -2.58 -3.08 -33.47
C THR A 85 -1.93 -4.39 -33.05
N GLU A 86 -1.51 -5.16 -34.05
CA GLU A 86 -0.47 -6.18 -33.90
C GLU A 86 0.87 -5.47 -33.69
N THR A 87 1.41 -5.52 -32.47
CA THR A 87 2.82 -5.16 -32.23
C THR A 87 3.53 -6.35 -31.59
N THR A 88 4.09 -7.15 -32.50
CA THR A 88 5.30 -7.96 -32.49
C THR A 88 6.00 -8.20 -31.14
N ARG A 89 5.88 -9.45 -30.68
CA ARG A 89 6.78 -10.13 -29.74
C ARG A 89 8.19 -10.23 -30.34
N ALA A 90 9.12 -9.38 -29.92
CA ALA A 90 10.53 -9.55 -30.21
C ALA A 90 11.12 -10.56 -29.21
N THR A 91 11.35 -11.78 -29.71
CA THR A 91 12.18 -12.81 -29.08
C THR A 91 13.65 -12.39 -29.24
N GLU A 92 14.32 -11.97 -28.17
CA GLU A 92 15.78 -11.84 -28.20
C GLU A 92 16.46 -13.17 -27.85
N THR A 93 17.12 -13.64 -28.89
CA THR A 93 18.04 -14.75 -29.08
C THR A 93 19.04 -14.98 -27.94
N ARG A 94 19.03 -16.22 -27.46
CA ARG A 94 20.06 -16.90 -26.66
C ARG A 94 21.36 -16.97 -27.46
N LYS A 95 22.42 -16.25 -27.05
CA LYS A 95 23.78 -16.45 -27.57
C LYS A 95 24.52 -17.49 -26.71
N ALA A 96 24.45 -18.75 -27.13
CA ALA A 96 25.37 -19.78 -26.65
C ALA A 96 26.72 -19.55 -27.34
N THR A 97 27.78 -19.30 -26.57
CA THR A 97 29.15 -19.39 -27.05
C THR A 97 29.72 -20.70 -26.52
N GLN A 98 29.74 -21.72 -27.37
CA GLN A 98 30.61 -22.88 -27.22
C GLN A 98 31.96 -22.53 -27.86
N THR A 99 33.05 -22.93 -27.21
CA THR A 99 34.36 -23.06 -27.84
C THR A 99 34.96 -24.38 -27.36
N GLU A 100 34.76 -25.38 -28.23
CA GLU A 100 35.63 -26.53 -28.52
C GLU A 100 37.09 -26.06 -28.80
N THR A 101 38.21 -26.79 -28.73
CA THR A 101 38.57 -28.19 -28.49
C THR A 101 40.12 -28.32 -28.62
N THR A 102 40.74 -29.28 -27.90
CA THR A 102 42.08 -29.95 -28.08
C THR A 102 43.39 -29.10 -28.10
N THR A 103 44.55 -29.53 -27.58
CA THR A 103 45.36 -30.69 -27.99
C THR A 103 46.49 -30.97 -26.99
N ALA A 104 46.88 -32.24 -26.94
CA ALA A 104 47.85 -32.92 -26.08
C ALA A 104 49.29 -32.37 -26.02
N THR A 105 50.00 -32.71 -24.94
CA THR A 105 51.43 -33.08 -25.02
C THR A 105 51.71 -34.22 -24.05
N ARG A 106 52.16 -35.34 -24.64
CA ARG A 106 52.66 -36.55 -23.99
C ARG A 106 54.18 -36.42 -23.93
N THR A 107 54.77 -36.51 -22.74
CA THR A 107 56.18 -36.88 -22.59
C THR A 107 56.25 -37.97 -21.53
N ALA A 108 56.62 -39.16 -21.98
CA ALA A 108 57.00 -40.27 -21.13
C ALA A 108 58.42 -40.06 -20.61
N SER A 109 58.67 -40.41 -19.35
CA SER A 109 59.98 -40.87 -18.90
C SER A 109 59.78 -41.96 -17.86
N VAL A 110 60.55 -43.03 -18.02
CA VAL A 110 60.28 -44.39 -17.54
C VAL A 110 61.45 -44.82 -16.65
N VAL A 111 61.15 -45.13 -15.36
CA VAL A 111 61.63 -46.30 -14.56
C VAL A 111 63.07 -46.25 -13.98
N PRO A 112 63.47 -47.04 -12.94
CA PRO A 112 62.77 -47.82 -11.88
C PRO A 112 63.21 -47.49 -10.42
N SER A 113 62.60 -48.22 -9.46
CA SER A 113 63.26 -48.84 -8.29
C SER A 113 63.15 -48.12 -6.94
N ALA A 114 62.24 -48.59 -6.09
CA ALA A 114 62.59 -49.44 -4.95
C ALA A 114 61.31 -49.93 -4.27
N ALA A 115 61.30 -51.23 -3.94
CA ALA A 115 60.29 -51.84 -3.10
C ALA A 115 60.33 -51.20 -1.70
N THR A 116 59.17 -50.81 -1.18
CA THR A 116 58.93 -50.81 0.25
C THR A 116 57.49 -51.27 0.46
N THR A 117 57.36 -52.52 0.87
CA THR A 117 56.19 -53.08 1.50
C THR A 117 55.88 -52.28 2.77
N ALA A 118 54.99 -51.29 2.65
CA ALA A 118 54.28 -50.76 3.80
C ALA A 118 52.90 -51.39 3.81
N SER A 119 52.78 -52.44 4.61
CA SER A 119 51.52 -52.94 5.13
C SER A 119 50.87 -51.82 5.96
N THR A 120 49.80 -51.23 5.44
CA THR A 120 48.78 -50.58 6.24
C THR A 120 47.45 -51.08 5.70
N GLN A 121 47.06 -52.22 6.26
CA GLN A 121 45.86 -52.37 7.08
C GLN A 121 44.59 -51.96 6.33
N PRO A 122 43.63 -52.89 6.11
CA PRO A 122 42.34 -52.50 5.58
C PRO A 122 41.78 -51.46 6.55
N THR A 123 41.64 -50.22 6.10
CA THR A 123 40.86 -49.23 6.83
C THR A 123 39.48 -49.83 6.90
N SER A 124 39.18 -50.36 8.09
CA SER A 124 37.88 -50.85 8.47
C SER A 124 36.85 -49.89 7.92
N ALA A 125 35.85 -50.44 7.22
CA ALA A 125 34.59 -49.75 7.05
C ALA A 125 34.04 -49.51 8.45
N GLU A 126 34.48 -48.41 9.09
CA GLU A 126 33.89 -47.93 10.32
C GLU A 126 32.44 -47.65 9.99
N THR A 127 31.57 -48.40 10.65
CA THR A 127 30.13 -48.22 10.74
C THR A 127 29.77 -46.76 10.51
N GLY A 128 29.12 -46.48 9.38
CA GLY A 128 28.87 -45.16 8.83
C GLY A 128 28.11 -44.22 9.77
N GLY A 129 28.82 -43.61 10.70
CA GLY A 129 28.36 -42.50 11.52
C GLY A 129 28.52 -41.20 10.76
N ALA A 130 27.47 -40.38 10.72
CA ALA A 130 27.55 -39.05 10.12
C ALA A 130 28.75 -38.28 10.74
N PRO A 131 29.68 -37.77 9.92
CA PRO A 131 30.84 -37.05 10.44
C PRO A 131 30.43 -35.89 11.35
N THR A 132 31.16 -35.64 12.45
CA THR A 132 30.81 -34.59 13.43
C THR A 132 30.73 -33.19 12.80
N TRP A 133 31.50 -32.90 11.74
CA TRP A 133 31.41 -31.64 10.99
C TRP A 133 30.05 -31.45 10.31
N LEU A 134 29.38 -32.55 9.94
CA LEU A 134 28.05 -32.53 9.31
C LEU A 134 27.00 -31.96 10.28
N TRP A 135 27.11 -32.26 11.57
CA TRP A 135 26.23 -31.71 12.61
C TRP A 135 26.43 -30.21 12.82
N TRP A 136 27.68 -29.72 12.72
CA TRP A 136 27.95 -28.28 12.75
C TRP A 136 27.38 -27.56 11.54
N VAL A 137 27.52 -28.15 10.34
CA VAL A 137 26.91 -27.61 9.12
C VAL A 137 25.39 -27.61 9.22
N LEU A 138 24.79 -28.70 9.71
CA LEU A 138 23.35 -28.77 9.93
C LEU A 138 22.88 -27.71 10.93
N GLY A 139 23.60 -27.53 12.05
CA GLY A 139 23.34 -26.47 13.02
C GLY A 139 23.42 -25.08 12.38
N ALA A 140 24.44 -24.82 11.56
CA ALA A 140 24.59 -23.55 10.85
C ALA A 140 23.44 -23.31 9.85
N ILE A 141 23.00 -24.34 9.12
CA ILE A 141 21.85 -24.25 8.20
C ILE A 141 20.57 -23.93 8.95
N VAL A 142 20.32 -24.60 10.09
CA VAL A 142 19.13 -24.34 10.91
C VAL A 142 19.12 -22.90 11.41
N VAL A 143 20.26 -22.38 11.88
CA VAL A 143 20.39 -20.97 12.29
C VAL A 143 20.21 -20.02 11.10
N ALA A 144 20.83 -20.33 9.96
CA ALA A 144 20.71 -19.53 8.75
C ALA A 144 19.25 -19.46 8.25
N LEU A 145 18.48 -20.55 8.32
CA LEU A 145 17.06 -20.56 7.97
C LEU A 145 16.23 -19.81 9.01
N ALA A 146 16.51 -20.02 10.31
CA ALA A 146 15.80 -19.37 11.39
C ALA A 146 15.93 -17.84 11.36
N VAL A 147 17.06 -17.31 10.89
CA VAL A 147 17.29 -15.86 10.74
C VAL A 147 17.00 -15.36 9.32
N GLY A 148 17.36 -16.14 8.30
CA GLY A 148 17.24 -15.77 6.90
C GLY A 148 15.80 -15.67 6.42
N ILE A 149 14.94 -16.63 6.78
CA ILE A 149 13.53 -16.62 6.39
C ILE A 149 12.79 -15.39 6.93
N PRO A 150 12.81 -15.04 8.23
CA PRO A 150 12.10 -13.87 8.73
C PRO A 150 12.66 -12.55 8.17
N LEU A 151 13.98 -12.46 7.93
CA LEU A 151 14.58 -11.30 7.26
C LEU A 151 14.09 -11.17 5.82
N LEU A 152 13.98 -12.29 5.09
CA LEU A 152 13.46 -12.29 3.72
C LEU A 152 11.98 -11.90 3.68
N ILE A 153 11.14 -12.43 4.57
CA ILE A 153 9.73 -12.03 4.65
C ILE A 153 9.63 -10.54 4.99
N ARG A 154 10.44 -10.06 5.93
CA ARG A 154 10.49 -8.64 6.31
C ARG A 154 10.95 -7.76 5.15
N SER A 155 11.95 -8.18 4.37
CA SER A 155 12.43 -7.41 3.23
C SER A 155 11.40 -7.37 2.11
N ARG A 156 10.76 -8.50 1.78
CA ARG A 156 9.70 -8.56 0.77
C ARG A 156 8.48 -7.73 1.15
N ARG A 157 8.06 -7.78 2.42
CA ARG A 157 6.97 -6.93 2.92
C ARG A 157 7.31 -5.45 2.83
N ARG A 158 8.57 -5.09 3.14
CA ARG A 158 9.05 -3.71 2.98
C ARG A 158 9.12 -3.28 1.51
N GLN A 159 9.45 -4.18 0.61
CA GLN A 159 9.44 -3.92 -0.83
C GLN A 159 8.02 -3.70 -1.34
N ALA A 160 7.10 -4.64 -1.07
CA ALA A 160 5.70 -4.52 -1.45
C ALA A 160 5.08 -3.20 -0.94
N TRP A 161 5.32 -2.85 0.32
CA TRP A 161 4.85 -1.57 0.87
C TRP A 161 5.44 -0.36 0.14
N ARG A 162 6.70 -0.42 -0.29
CA ARG A 162 7.34 0.67 -1.07
C ARG A 162 6.79 0.76 -2.48
N ASP A 163 6.50 -0.37 -3.11
CA ASP A 163 5.90 -0.43 -4.44
C ASP A 163 4.47 0.15 -4.37
N ASP A 164 3.71 -0.20 -3.33
CA ASP A 164 2.38 0.37 -3.07
C ASP A 164 2.45 1.87 -2.79
N LEU A 165 3.46 2.34 -2.04
CA LEU A 165 3.69 3.76 -1.80
C LEU A 165 4.05 4.50 -3.09
N ALA A 166 4.96 3.97 -3.90
CA ALA A 166 5.34 4.55 -5.19
C ALA A 166 4.12 4.67 -6.11
N SER A 167 3.30 3.63 -6.18
CA SER A 167 2.03 3.68 -6.89
C SER A 167 1.06 4.71 -6.31
N GLY A 168 1.05 4.93 -4.99
CA GLY A 168 0.28 6.03 -4.38
C GLY A 168 0.83 7.41 -4.74
N GLU A 169 2.15 7.58 -4.77
CA GLU A 169 2.83 8.80 -5.22
C GLU A 169 2.53 9.12 -6.69
N ASP A 170 2.44 8.10 -7.55
CA ASP A 170 2.04 8.25 -8.95
C ASP A 170 0.61 8.76 -9.10
N GLU A 171 -0.33 8.30 -8.28
CA GLU A 171 -1.72 8.82 -8.28
C GLU A 171 -1.77 10.29 -7.81
N VAL A 172 -0.96 10.66 -6.81
CA VAL A 172 -0.84 12.06 -6.37
C VAL A 172 -0.18 12.92 -7.45
N ALA A 173 0.80 12.39 -8.17
CA ALA A 173 1.42 13.06 -9.30
C ALA A 173 0.43 13.22 -10.47
N TRP A 174 -0.42 12.22 -10.74
CA TRP A 174 -1.51 12.34 -11.71
C TRP A 174 -2.50 13.42 -11.28
N PHE A 175 -2.84 13.53 -9.99
CA PHE A 175 -3.72 14.58 -9.50
C PHE A 175 -3.11 15.97 -9.78
N ALA A 176 -1.83 16.18 -9.45
CA ALA A 176 -1.15 17.46 -9.64
C ALA A 176 -0.93 17.82 -11.12
N ARG A 177 -0.54 16.85 -11.96
CA ARG A 177 -0.06 17.09 -13.34
C ARG A 177 -1.07 16.76 -14.43
N GLY A 178 -2.08 15.95 -14.11
CA GLY A 178 -3.14 15.55 -15.04
C GLY A 178 -4.43 16.29 -14.74
N LEU A 179 -5.01 16.00 -13.57
CA LEU A 179 -6.35 16.47 -13.21
C LEU A 179 -6.41 17.99 -13.04
N ILE A 180 -5.49 18.61 -12.29
CA ILE A 180 -5.51 20.07 -12.10
C ILE A 180 -5.38 20.83 -13.43
N PRO A 181 -4.44 20.50 -14.33
CA PRO A 181 -4.38 21.12 -15.66
C PRO A 181 -5.62 20.86 -16.52
N GLU A 182 -6.29 19.72 -16.36
CA GLU A 182 -7.55 19.42 -17.05
C GLU A 182 -8.72 20.29 -16.55
N LEU A 183 -8.84 20.47 -15.23
CA LEU A 183 -9.80 21.40 -14.63
C LEU A 183 -9.56 22.83 -15.12
N ARG A 184 -8.29 23.23 -15.25
CA ARG A 184 -7.90 24.56 -15.76
C ARG A 184 -8.28 24.79 -17.23
N ARG A 185 -8.38 23.74 -18.04
CA ARG A 185 -8.79 23.85 -19.45
C ARG A 185 -10.30 24.06 -19.61
N GLN A 186 -11.07 23.88 -18.53
CA GLN A 186 -12.51 24.08 -18.58
C GLN A 186 -12.83 25.58 -18.72
N PRO A 187 -13.82 25.94 -19.54
CA PRO A 187 -14.14 27.35 -19.83
C PRO A 187 -14.92 28.05 -18.71
N SER A 188 -15.48 27.29 -17.75
CA SER A 188 -16.24 27.84 -16.63
C SER A 188 -16.07 27.00 -15.35
N PRO A 189 -16.20 27.62 -14.16
CA PRO A 189 -16.06 26.91 -12.88
C PRO A 189 -17.12 25.82 -12.69
N GLU A 190 -18.32 25.97 -13.28
CA GLU A 190 -19.39 24.96 -13.22
C GLU A 190 -19.03 23.71 -14.03
N GLN A 191 -18.39 23.89 -15.20
CA GLN A 191 -17.90 22.77 -16.01
C GLN A 191 -16.75 22.05 -15.31
N ALA A 192 -15.84 22.81 -14.68
CA ALA A 192 -14.81 22.24 -13.83
C ALA A 192 -15.38 21.50 -12.62
N ALA A 193 -16.46 21.98 -12.01
CA ALA A 193 -17.14 21.27 -10.92
C ALA A 193 -17.76 19.95 -11.40
N GLY A 194 -18.30 19.94 -12.62
CA GLY A 194 -18.76 18.72 -13.28
C GLY A 194 -17.63 17.71 -13.48
N ALA A 195 -16.50 18.13 -14.04
CA ALA A 195 -15.32 17.29 -14.25
C ALA A 195 -14.73 16.79 -12.91
N TRP A 196 -14.65 17.68 -11.91
CA TRP A 196 -14.19 17.33 -10.57
C TRP A 196 -15.05 16.28 -9.91
N ASN A 197 -16.38 16.35 -10.03
CA ASN A 197 -17.27 15.36 -9.44
C ASN A 197 -17.00 13.94 -9.96
N VAL A 198 -16.66 13.80 -11.25
CA VAL A 198 -16.31 12.50 -11.85
C VAL A 198 -15.00 11.96 -11.29
N GLU A 199 -13.98 12.82 -11.20
CA GLU A 199 -12.62 12.41 -10.82
C GLU A 199 -12.39 12.38 -9.29
N SER A 200 -13.25 13.03 -8.51
CA SER A 200 -13.14 13.11 -7.03
C SER A 200 -13.12 11.72 -6.38
N SER A 201 -13.86 10.76 -6.92
CA SER A 201 -13.90 9.38 -6.43
C SER A 201 -12.53 8.70 -6.53
N ARG A 202 -11.78 8.98 -7.59
CA ARG A 202 -10.41 8.47 -7.77
C ARG A 202 -9.44 9.12 -6.77
N VAL A 203 -9.57 10.42 -6.53
CA VAL A 203 -8.78 11.14 -5.52
C VAL A 203 -9.02 10.57 -4.11
N VAL A 204 -10.28 10.28 -3.75
CA VAL A 204 -10.63 9.64 -2.47
C VAL A 204 -10.03 8.24 -2.36
N THR A 205 -10.06 7.45 -3.43
CA THR A 205 -9.43 6.12 -3.46
C THR A 205 -7.93 6.20 -3.21
N ALA A 206 -7.24 7.21 -3.77
CA ALA A 206 -5.83 7.46 -3.50
C ALA A 206 -5.59 7.86 -2.03
N GLU A 207 -6.45 8.70 -1.45
CA GLU A 207 -6.40 9.09 -0.03
C GLU A 207 -6.56 7.87 0.91
N ASP A 208 -7.50 6.97 0.59
CA ASP A 208 -7.75 5.75 1.36
C ASP A 208 -6.57 4.77 1.27
N LYS A 209 -5.97 4.62 0.09
CA LYS A 209 -4.76 3.82 -0.10
C LYS A 209 -3.60 4.36 0.74
N LEU A 210 -3.39 5.68 0.76
CA LEU A 210 -2.37 6.32 1.60
C LEU A 210 -2.66 6.13 3.10
N THR A 211 -3.93 6.16 3.50
CA THR A 211 -4.34 5.87 4.88
C THR A 211 -4.03 4.42 5.28
N ALA A 212 -4.28 3.46 4.38
CA ALA A 212 -3.92 2.06 4.60
C ALA A 212 -2.39 1.86 4.68
N LEU A 213 -1.63 2.58 3.85
CA LEU A 213 -0.17 2.57 3.86
C LEU A 213 0.42 3.15 5.14
N GLU A 214 -0.15 4.23 5.66
CA GLU A 214 0.25 4.80 6.96
C GLU A 214 0.11 3.77 8.08
N ARG A 215 -1.03 3.07 8.16
CA ARG A 215 -1.30 2.08 9.21
C ARG A 215 -0.43 0.83 9.10
N SER A 216 0.00 0.49 7.89
CA SER A 216 0.79 -0.71 7.61
C SER A 216 2.30 -0.45 7.50
N ALA A 217 2.74 0.78 7.80
CA ALA A 217 4.11 1.23 7.62
C ALA A 217 5.14 0.36 8.38
N PRO A 218 6.28 0.02 7.75
CA PRO A 218 7.32 -0.80 8.37
C PRO A 218 8.15 -0.07 9.44
N ASP A 219 8.11 1.25 9.47
CA ASP A 219 8.76 2.16 10.42
C ASP A 219 8.07 3.54 10.45
N GLU A 220 8.41 4.38 11.43
CA GLU A 220 7.76 5.68 11.67
C GLU A 220 8.03 6.69 10.55
N ALA A 221 9.22 6.65 9.94
CA ALA A 221 9.57 7.51 8.83
C ALA A 221 8.70 7.22 7.60
N ALA A 222 8.52 5.93 7.28
CA ALA A 222 7.61 5.46 6.25
C ALA A 222 6.15 5.87 6.53
N GLY A 223 5.68 5.73 7.78
CA GLY A 223 4.33 6.15 8.16
C GLY A 223 4.13 7.67 8.05
N THR A 224 5.13 8.45 8.46
CA THR A 224 5.11 9.91 8.36
C THR A 224 5.01 10.37 6.91
N ARG A 225 5.75 9.73 5.99
CA ARG A 225 5.68 10.05 4.56
C ARG A 225 4.28 9.82 3.97
N ALA A 226 3.69 8.66 4.23
CA ALA A 226 2.33 8.35 3.76
C ALA A 226 1.30 9.33 4.33
N ARG A 227 1.42 9.69 5.62
CA ARG A 227 0.58 10.69 6.29
C ARG A 227 0.70 12.07 5.64
N THR A 228 1.92 12.56 5.40
CA THR A 228 2.14 13.87 4.76
C THR A 228 1.49 13.94 3.38
N LEU A 229 1.62 12.89 2.57
CA LEU A 229 0.97 12.82 1.25
C LEU A 229 -0.55 12.81 1.37
N ARG A 230 -1.10 11.98 2.28
CA ARG A 230 -2.55 11.92 2.52
C ARG A 230 -3.10 13.28 2.94
N ASP A 231 -2.43 13.95 3.87
CA ASP A 231 -2.90 15.23 4.41
C ASP A 231 -2.80 16.33 3.34
N ALA A 232 -1.79 16.29 2.46
CA ALA A 232 -1.68 17.18 1.31
C ALA A 232 -2.81 16.95 0.27
N VAL A 233 -3.14 15.69 -0.04
CA VAL A 233 -4.26 15.35 -0.93
C VAL A 233 -5.59 15.81 -0.34
N ARG A 234 -5.81 15.57 0.96
CA ARG A 234 -7.02 16.00 1.67
C ARG A 234 -7.16 17.53 1.66
N ALA A 235 -6.07 18.25 1.89
CA ALA A 235 -6.06 19.72 1.81
C ALA A 235 -6.39 20.18 0.40
N ALA A 236 -5.71 19.65 -0.63
CA ALA A 236 -5.95 20.00 -2.02
C ALA A 236 -7.39 19.72 -2.46
N ARG A 237 -7.98 18.60 -2.04
CA ARG A 237 -9.40 18.29 -2.29
C ARG A 237 -10.32 19.35 -1.69
N GLY A 238 -10.12 19.70 -0.42
CA GLY A 238 -10.90 20.75 0.24
C GLY A 238 -10.73 22.12 -0.41
N ASP A 239 -9.50 22.46 -0.82
CA ASP A 239 -9.19 23.71 -1.51
C ASP A 239 -9.90 23.78 -2.87
N ILE A 240 -9.87 22.71 -3.66
CA ILE A 240 -10.58 22.63 -4.95
C ILE A 240 -12.10 22.70 -4.76
N GLU A 241 -12.67 21.99 -3.79
CA GLU A 241 -14.11 22.04 -3.49
C GLU A 241 -14.55 23.47 -3.10
N ASN A 242 -13.78 24.14 -2.25
CA ASN A 242 -14.06 25.52 -1.84
C ASN A 242 -13.87 26.52 -3.00
N LEU A 243 -12.83 26.33 -3.81
CA LEU A 243 -12.54 27.12 -4.99
C LEU A 243 -13.67 26.97 -6.01
N LEU A 244 -14.12 25.76 -6.32
CA LEU A 244 -15.22 25.55 -7.27
C LEU A 244 -16.54 26.16 -6.79
N ALA A 245 -16.74 26.30 -5.48
CA ALA A 245 -17.93 26.95 -4.91
C ALA A 245 -17.87 28.49 -4.94
N THR A 246 -16.68 29.09 -4.96
CA THR A 246 -16.49 30.54 -4.73
C THR A 246 -15.72 31.27 -5.82
N ALA A 247 -15.05 30.55 -6.72
CA ALA A 247 -14.14 31.11 -7.70
C ALA A 247 -14.86 31.82 -8.84
N THR A 248 -14.15 32.80 -9.38
CA THR A 248 -14.51 33.45 -10.64
C THR A 248 -13.69 32.87 -11.78
N PRO A 249 -14.16 32.93 -13.04
CA PRO A 249 -13.39 32.44 -14.20
C PRO A 249 -12.00 33.07 -14.34
N ILE A 250 -11.77 34.26 -13.76
CA ILE A 250 -10.51 35.00 -13.85
C ILE A 250 -9.48 34.48 -12.82
N THR A 251 -9.90 34.17 -11.59
CA THR A 251 -9.00 33.77 -10.50
C THR A 251 -8.78 32.26 -10.42
N MET A 252 -9.71 31.48 -10.95
CA MET A 252 -9.69 30.02 -10.90
C MET A 252 -8.36 29.40 -11.38
N PRO A 253 -7.73 29.83 -12.50
CA PRO A 253 -6.49 29.20 -12.96
C PRO A 253 -5.31 29.39 -11.99
N SER A 254 -5.15 30.58 -11.41
CA SER A 254 -4.05 30.86 -10.48
C SER A 254 -4.21 30.12 -9.15
N ASP A 255 -5.44 29.98 -8.68
CA ASP A 255 -5.72 29.27 -7.43
C ASP A 255 -5.48 27.75 -7.60
N LEU A 256 -5.85 27.19 -8.76
CA LEU A 256 -5.54 25.81 -9.12
C LEU A 256 -4.01 25.55 -9.24
N ASP A 257 -3.26 26.50 -9.83
CA ASP A 257 -1.81 26.39 -9.92
C ASP A 257 -1.16 26.37 -8.52
N ALA A 258 -1.68 27.15 -7.57
CA ALA A 258 -1.21 27.13 -6.18
C ALA A 258 -1.46 25.77 -5.49
N VAL A 259 -2.61 25.14 -5.73
CA VAL A 259 -2.91 23.79 -5.25
C VAL A 259 -1.92 22.77 -5.86
N SER A 260 -1.65 22.87 -7.16
CA SER A 260 -0.69 21.99 -7.83
C SER A 260 0.71 22.11 -7.24
N ALA A 261 1.19 23.34 -6.99
CA ALA A 261 2.50 23.59 -6.43
C ALA A 261 2.66 22.99 -5.02
N ARG A 262 1.59 23.02 -4.21
CA ARG A 262 1.58 22.43 -2.87
C ARG A 262 1.66 20.90 -2.91
N LEU A 263 0.95 20.25 -3.85
CA LEU A 263 1.05 18.81 -4.06
C LEU A 263 2.44 18.40 -4.55
N GLU A 264 3.01 19.14 -5.50
CA GLU A 264 4.39 18.91 -5.99
C GLU A 264 5.43 19.10 -4.90
N GLN A 265 5.27 20.11 -4.04
CA GLN A 265 6.12 20.28 -2.87
C GLN A 265 6.02 19.10 -1.92
N ALA A 266 4.81 18.57 -1.67
CA ALA A 266 4.63 17.38 -0.86
C ALA A 266 5.31 16.17 -1.51
N LEU A 267 5.19 15.97 -2.82
CA LEU A 267 5.87 14.90 -3.56
C LEU A 267 7.40 15.02 -3.48
N GLY A 268 7.95 16.23 -3.58
CA GLY A 268 9.39 16.50 -3.55
C GLY A 268 10.06 16.45 -2.17
N GLN A 269 9.30 16.32 -1.08
CA GLN A 269 9.88 16.21 0.27
C GLN A 269 10.77 14.95 0.38
N PRO A 270 12.06 15.09 0.72
CA PRO A 270 12.96 13.95 0.82
C PRO A 270 12.46 12.98 1.88
N ARG A 271 12.52 11.68 1.56
CA ARG A 271 12.29 10.62 2.53
C ARG A 271 13.24 10.88 3.70
N PRO A 272 12.76 11.02 4.95
CA PRO A 272 13.67 11.26 6.07
C PRO A 272 14.65 10.10 6.13
N GLU A 273 15.87 10.36 5.67
CA GLU A 273 16.95 9.41 5.69
C GLU A 273 17.23 9.16 7.16
N ALA A 274 17.18 7.90 7.58
CA ALA A 274 17.40 7.50 8.97
C ALA A 274 18.65 8.21 9.46
N ALA A 275 18.48 9.11 10.44
CA ALA A 275 19.54 9.90 11.03
C ALA A 275 20.79 9.05 11.15
N THR A 276 21.82 9.38 10.37
CA THR A 276 23.12 8.75 10.48
C THR A 276 23.51 8.84 11.95
N PRO A 277 23.71 7.72 12.66
CA PRO A 277 24.09 7.78 14.06
C PRO A 277 25.38 8.61 14.14
N PRO A 278 25.49 9.55 15.11
CA PRO A 278 26.71 10.33 15.28
C PRO A 278 27.89 9.36 15.35
N GLY A 279 28.86 9.55 14.46
CA GLY A 279 30.05 8.70 14.40
C GLY A 279 30.71 8.64 15.78
N PRO A 280 31.26 7.48 16.18
CA PRO A 280 31.89 7.34 17.48
C PRO A 280 32.97 8.43 17.63
N PRO A 281 33.12 9.04 18.83
CA PRO A 281 34.15 10.04 19.05
C PRO A 281 35.51 9.40 18.74
N GLY A 282 36.25 10.01 17.82
CA GLY A 282 37.59 9.56 17.45
C GLY A 282 38.51 9.54 18.67
N PRO A 283 39.47 8.59 18.73
CA PRO A 283 40.44 8.55 19.81
C PRO A 283 41.28 9.83 19.79
N ARG A 284 41.37 10.47 20.95
CA ARG A 284 42.29 11.59 21.21
C ARG A 284 43.69 11.07 21.51
#